data_AF-A0A521W3K1-F1
#
_entry.id   AF-A0A521W3K1-F1
#
_cell.length_a   1.000
_cell.length_b   1.000
_cell.length_c   1.000
_cell.angle_alpha   90.00
_cell.angle_beta   90.00
_cell.angle_gamma   90.00
#
_symmetry.space_group_name_H-M   'P 1'
#
loop_
_entity.id
_entity.type
_entity.pdbx_description
1 polymer ?
#
loop_
_entity_poly.entity_id
_entity_poly.type
_entity_poly.pdbx_seq_one_letter_code
_entity_poly.pdbx_strand_id
1 'polypeptide(L)'
;MNLPPGLSRSDFSSALGEFRVAVGKDWVLTDAEDLDGYCDEFGPYRGTPEERIPSAAVAPDTVEEVQKVVRVANSYRIPLWMISCGRNFGYGGGAPRLSGSVVLDLKRMNRIIELSEGNACALVEPGVSSFDLYREIRRRGLKLWMDGPSPAWASVVGSTLERGIGHSLLGDRWSNECGMEVVLANGDVVRTGMGGLPGTGTWQQYKWGFGPHIDGLFSQSNFGVVTKMGTWLMPEPENFLACFVDVPRSEDLIALIDILRPLRQSEVVRNAVNIRPVRRRPGDPPGESGGWRALLGFYGRNKSIDLLWEHVQGAYSAIPGVRFRSQHFSAPYDPETMDWQARWLSGIPSMSELSRWDHSSIFASQILPFSGEAAWNRIRVLDSVYREFGRRYQGGSINAHHPRALVALAGCPVSRDNPEANRNAVALMRRVLEVGAQHGWGPYREGTALMDEAMSACSFNDHALLRFLETLKDALDPNGILAAGKSGIWPQQLR
;
A
#
# COMPACT_ATOMS: atom_id res chain seq x y z
N MET A 1 23.58 -12.86 -16.42
CA MET A 1 22.44 -13.49 -15.71
C MET A 1 22.82 -13.55 -14.24
N ASN A 2 22.16 -12.73 -13.43
CA ASN A 2 22.28 -12.77 -11.98
C ASN A 2 21.43 -13.94 -11.50
N LEU A 3 22.03 -14.94 -10.87
CA LEU A 3 21.33 -16.10 -10.34
C LEU A 3 21.17 -16.00 -8.82
N PRO A 4 20.16 -16.63 -8.24
CA PRO A 4 20.07 -16.78 -6.79
C PRO A 4 21.31 -17.49 -6.23
N PRO A 5 21.67 -17.26 -4.95
CA PRO A 5 22.74 -18.00 -4.29
C PRO A 5 22.56 -19.52 -4.42
N GLY A 6 23.62 -20.23 -4.81
CA GLY A 6 23.65 -21.69 -4.83
C GLY A 6 23.01 -22.37 -6.06
N LEU A 7 22.42 -21.62 -7.00
CA LEU A 7 21.79 -22.19 -8.18
C LEU A 7 22.76 -22.29 -9.38
N SER A 8 22.85 -23.47 -9.99
CA SER A 8 23.68 -23.66 -11.19
C SER A 8 23.00 -23.09 -12.44
N ARG A 9 23.79 -22.67 -13.43
CA ARG A 9 23.27 -22.21 -14.73
C ARG A 9 22.49 -23.31 -15.46
N SER A 10 22.90 -24.57 -15.30
CA SER A 10 22.25 -25.72 -15.93
C SER A 10 20.87 -25.93 -15.32
N ASP A 11 20.77 -25.95 -13.99
CA ASP A 11 19.50 -26.12 -13.27
C ASP A 11 18.53 -24.98 -13.58
N PHE A 12 19.02 -23.74 -13.60
CA PHE A 12 18.20 -22.60 -13.98
C PHE A 12 17.70 -22.70 -15.42
N SER A 13 18.54 -23.13 -16.36
CA SER A 13 18.14 -23.35 -17.75
C SER A 13 17.05 -24.43 -17.88
N SER A 14 17.16 -25.52 -17.12
CA SER A 14 16.14 -26.58 -17.06
C SER A 14 14.83 -26.04 -16.48
N ALA A 15 14.89 -25.30 -15.37
CA ALA A 15 13.74 -24.67 -14.76
C ALA A 15 13.02 -23.68 -15.70
N LEU A 16 13.76 -22.87 -16.46
CA LEU A 16 13.18 -22.01 -17.50
C LEU A 16 12.44 -22.83 -18.57
N GLY A 17 12.94 -24.01 -18.92
CA GLY A 17 12.24 -24.95 -19.80
C GLY A 17 10.90 -25.39 -19.21
N GLU A 18 10.88 -25.78 -17.95
CA GLU A 18 9.67 -26.21 -17.25
C GLU A 18 8.68 -25.06 -17.01
N PHE A 19 9.16 -23.85 -16.72
CA PHE A 19 8.30 -22.67 -16.66
C PHE A 19 7.63 -22.39 -18.01
N ARG A 20 8.34 -22.53 -19.13
CA ARG A 20 7.74 -22.37 -20.48
C ARG A 20 6.69 -23.43 -20.78
N VAL A 21 6.88 -24.66 -20.30
CA VAL A 21 5.85 -25.71 -20.38
C VAL A 21 4.65 -25.36 -19.50
N ALA A 22 4.88 -24.71 -18.35
CA ALA A 22 3.81 -24.32 -17.44
C ALA A 22 2.94 -23.18 -18.00
N VAL A 23 3.54 -22.07 -18.46
CA VAL A 23 2.82 -20.81 -18.79
C VAL A 23 2.85 -20.42 -20.27
N GLY A 24 3.57 -21.18 -21.11
CA GLY A 24 3.86 -20.83 -22.49
C GLY A 24 5.18 -20.07 -22.66
N LYS A 25 5.79 -20.19 -23.85
CA LYS A 25 7.10 -19.59 -24.16
C LYS A 25 7.11 -18.07 -24.02
N ASP A 26 6.05 -17.41 -24.48
CA ASP A 26 5.97 -15.94 -24.54
C ASP A 26 5.84 -15.29 -23.16
N TRP A 27 5.59 -16.10 -22.12
CA TRP A 27 5.34 -15.65 -20.75
C TRP A 27 6.44 -16.05 -19.77
N VAL A 28 7.61 -16.40 -20.30
CA VAL A 28 8.86 -16.54 -19.56
C VAL A 28 9.87 -15.57 -20.15
N LEU A 29 10.08 -14.47 -19.42
CA LEU A 29 10.87 -13.33 -19.84
C LEU A 29 12.28 -13.44 -19.26
N THR A 30 13.29 -13.36 -20.12
CA THR A 30 14.70 -13.50 -19.72
C THR A 30 15.61 -12.44 -20.35
N ASP A 31 15.10 -11.69 -21.31
CA ASP A 31 15.90 -10.69 -22.03
C ASP A 31 16.02 -9.42 -21.20
N ALA A 32 17.15 -8.72 -21.33
CA ALA A 32 17.47 -7.58 -20.46
C ALA A 32 16.42 -6.44 -20.56
N GLU A 33 15.87 -6.22 -21.75
CA GLU A 33 14.83 -5.21 -22.00
C GLU A 33 13.53 -5.53 -21.26
N ASP A 34 13.11 -6.81 -21.25
CA ASP A 34 11.92 -7.23 -20.50
C ASP A 34 12.15 -7.13 -18.99
N LEU A 35 13.33 -7.52 -18.52
CA LEU A 35 13.66 -7.53 -17.10
C LEU A 35 13.82 -6.12 -16.51
N ASP A 36 14.19 -5.13 -17.32
CA ASP A 36 14.24 -3.72 -16.89
C ASP A 36 12.88 -3.22 -16.37
N GLY A 37 11.78 -3.70 -16.96
CA GLY A 37 10.42 -3.40 -16.51
C GLY A 37 10.05 -3.95 -15.13
N TYR A 38 10.85 -4.89 -14.60
CA TYR A 38 10.71 -5.47 -13.27
C TYR A 38 11.72 -4.92 -12.26
N CYS A 39 12.66 -4.07 -12.68
CA CYS A 39 13.54 -3.34 -11.77
C CYS A 39 12.80 -2.19 -11.07
N ASP A 40 13.39 -1.63 -10.03
CA ASP A 40 12.81 -0.47 -9.33
C ASP A 40 13.11 0.79 -10.14
N GLU A 41 12.17 1.17 -11.01
CA GLU A 41 12.29 2.29 -11.94
C GLU A 41 12.75 3.60 -11.30
N PHE A 42 12.33 3.81 -10.06
CA PHE A 42 12.66 5.00 -9.30
C PHE A 42 13.32 4.67 -7.96
N GLY A 43 14.01 3.53 -7.91
CA GLY A 43 14.68 3.06 -6.71
C GLY A 43 15.98 3.80 -6.41
N PRO A 44 16.42 3.84 -5.14
CA PRO A 44 17.68 4.48 -4.76
C PRO A 44 18.92 3.78 -5.33
N TYR A 45 18.80 2.51 -5.71
CA TYR A 45 19.90 1.68 -6.21
C TYR A 45 19.89 1.48 -7.73
N ARG A 46 18.98 2.15 -8.46
CA ARG A 46 18.90 2.00 -9.93
C ARG A 46 20.24 2.42 -10.56
N GLY A 47 20.82 1.54 -11.37
CA GLY A 47 22.10 1.75 -12.04
C GLY A 47 23.34 1.58 -11.14
N THR A 48 23.20 1.05 -9.91
CA THR A 48 24.33 0.79 -9.00
C THR A 48 24.58 -0.71 -8.83
N PRO A 49 25.75 -1.15 -8.34
CA PRO A 49 26.01 -2.56 -8.05
C PRO A 49 25.03 -3.19 -7.03
N GLU A 50 24.41 -2.38 -6.19
CA GLU A 50 23.40 -2.78 -5.20
C GLU A 50 21.99 -2.90 -5.79
N GLU A 51 21.82 -2.67 -7.10
CA GLU A 51 20.52 -2.82 -7.77
C GLU A 51 19.96 -4.24 -7.60
N ARG A 52 18.67 -4.29 -7.32
CA ARG A 52 17.95 -5.55 -7.16
C ARG A 52 17.41 -6.02 -8.51
N ILE A 53 18.18 -6.89 -9.16
CA ILE A 53 17.91 -7.33 -10.53
C ILE A 53 17.34 -8.75 -10.51
N PRO A 54 16.18 -9.02 -11.16
CA PRO A 54 15.64 -10.36 -11.31
C PRO A 54 16.43 -11.21 -12.32
N SER A 55 16.34 -12.54 -12.19
CA SER A 55 16.97 -13.47 -13.16
C SER A 55 16.08 -13.80 -14.35
N ALA A 56 14.77 -13.78 -14.12
CA ALA A 56 13.71 -13.98 -15.10
C ALA A 56 12.39 -13.43 -14.54
N ALA A 57 11.36 -13.34 -15.39
CA ALA A 57 9.98 -13.17 -14.95
C ALA A 57 9.09 -14.25 -15.59
N VAL A 58 8.09 -14.71 -14.86
CA VAL A 58 7.12 -15.72 -15.29
C VAL A 58 5.72 -15.20 -15.03
N ALA A 59 4.88 -15.14 -16.07
CA ALA A 59 3.57 -14.53 -16.00
C ALA A 59 2.44 -15.56 -16.26
N PRO A 60 1.89 -16.22 -15.23
CA PRO A 60 0.76 -17.15 -15.38
C PRO A 60 -0.58 -16.43 -15.57
N ASP A 61 -1.58 -17.08 -16.20
CA ASP A 61 -2.99 -16.57 -16.26
C ASP A 61 -4.01 -17.37 -15.46
N THR A 62 -3.64 -18.57 -15.00
CA THR A 62 -4.53 -19.44 -14.19
C THR A 62 -3.89 -19.82 -12.87
N VAL A 63 -4.73 -20.27 -11.94
CA VAL A 63 -4.28 -20.81 -10.65
C VAL A 63 -3.44 -22.08 -10.87
N GLU A 64 -3.85 -22.91 -11.82
CA GLU A 64 -3.16 -24.15 -12.18
C GLU A 64 -1.75 -23.89 -12.70
N GLU A 65 -1.57 -22.82 -13.48
CA GLU A 65 -0.25 -22.35 -13.91
C GLU A 65 0.59 -21.85 -12.73
N VAL A 66 0.01 -21.06 -11.81
CA VAL A 66 0.69 -20.64 -10.58
C VAL A 66 1.17 -21.86 -9.79
N GLN A 67 0.32 -22.88 -9.59
CA GLN A 67 0.70 -24.10 -8.88
C GLN A 67 1.86 -24.83 -9.57
N LYS A 68 1.86 -24.92 -10.92
CA LYS A 68 2.98 -25.52 -11.67
C LYS A 68 4.27 -24.73 -11.47
N VAL A 69 4.23 -23.40 -11.58
CA VAL A 69 5.40 -22.54 -11.36
C VAL A 69 5.95 -22.69 -9.94
N VAL A 70 5.08 -22.69 -8.93
CA VAL A 70 5.47 -22.91 -7.52
C VAL A 70 6.12 -24.29 -7.32
N ARG A 71 5.61 -25.35 -7.96
CA ARG A 71 6.22 -26.69 -7.89
C ARG A 71 7.59 -26.76 -8.56
N VAL A 72 7.74 -26.16 -9.75
CA VAL A 72 9.04 -26.07 -10.43
C VAL A 72 10.03 -25.29 -9.57
N ALA A 73 9.62 -24.14 -9.03
CA ALA A 73 10.45 -23.35 -8.14
C ALA A 73 10.90 -24.12 -6.90
N ASN A 74 10.04 -24.96 -6.31
CA ASN A 74 10.43 -25.87 -5.23
C ASN A 74 11.49 -26.88 -5.66
N SER A 75 11.26 -27.59 -6.77
CA SER A 75 12.16 -28.64 -7.25
C SER A 75 13.59 -28.14 -7.45
N TYR A 76 13.73 -26.90 -7.94
CA TYR A 76 15.02 -26.26 -8.19
C TYR A 76 15.47 -25.29 -7.08
N ARG A 77 14.66 -25.12 -6.02
CA ARG A 77 14.88 -24.14 -4.93
C ARG A 77 15.10 -22.71 -5.45
N ILE A 78 14.31 -22.31 -6.44
CA ILE A 78 14.36 -20.98 -7.05
C ILE A 78 13.47 -20.02 -6.24
N PRO A 79 14.02 -18.91 -5.71
CA PRO A 79 13.22 -17.88 -5.07
C PRO A 79 12.32 -17.17 -6.10
N LEU A 80 11.02 -17.10 -5.78
CA LEU A 80 9.99 -16.35 -6.48
C LEU A 80 9.75 -15.01 -5.79
N TRP A 81 9.57 -13.95 -6.56
CA TRP A 81 9.12 -12.66 -6.05
C TRP A 81 7.76 -12.29 -6.65
N MET A 82 6.72 -12.36 -5.83
CA MET A 82 5.34 -12.20 -6.31
C MET A 82 4.96 -10.74 -6.45
N ILE A 83 4.37 -10.39 -7.58
CA ILE A 83 3.78 -9.08 -7.82
C ILE A 83 2.41 -9.21 -8.46
N SER A 84 1.55 -8.22 -8.21
CA SER A 84 0.32 -8.02 -8.98
C SER A 84 0.64 -7.18 -10.23
N CYS A 85 0.41 -5.86 -10.20
CA CYS A 85 0.76 -4.97 -11.33
C CYS A 85 2.20 -4.41 -11.29
N GLY A 86 3.00 -4.71 -10.26
CA GLY A 86 4.38 -4.22 -10.13
C GLY A 86 4.54 -2.71 -9.91
N ARG A 87 3.46 -1.97 -9.63
CA ARG A 87 3.45 -0.49 -9.52
C ARG A 87 3.68 0.03 -8.10
N ASN A 88 4.48 -0.68 -7.30
CA ASN A 88 4.73 -0.32 -5.91
C ASN A 88 5.85 0.72 -5.72
N PHE A 89 5.76 1.82 -6.48
CA PHE A 89 6.82 2.83 -6.54
C PHE A 89 7.01 3.56 -5.19
N GLY A 90 8.28 3.86 -4.90
CA GLY A 90 8.72 4.35 -3.58
C GLY A 90 8.95 3.25 -2.54
N TYR A 91 8.54 2.02 -2.85
CA TYR A 91 8.71 0.84 -1.99
C TYR A 91 9.42 -0.34 -2.68
N GLY A 92 9.96 -0.16 -3.88
CA GLY A 92 10.66 -1.22 -4.63
C GLY A 92 10.08 -1.53 -6.01
N GLY A 93 8.92 -0.99 -6.37
CA GLY A 93 8.30 -1.25 -7.67
C GLY A 93 8.00 -2.74 -7.86
N GLY A 94 8.50 -3.32 -8.96
CA GLY A 94 8.46 -4.76 -9.23
C GLY A 94 9.67 -5.54 -8.71
N ALA A 95 10.71 -4.86 -8.20
CA ALA A 95 12.01 -5.46 -7.96
C ALA A 95 12.00 -6.42 -6.77
N PRO A 96 12.68 -7.58 -6.90
CA PRO A 96 12.76 -8.55 -5.81
C PRO A 96 13.59 -8.04 -4.65
N ARG A 97 13.31 -8.48 -3.41
CA ARG A 97 14.21 -8.21 -2.27
C ARG A 97 15.57 -8.90 -2.42
N LEU A 98 15.56 -10.14 -2.92
CA LEU A 98 16.75 -10.94 -3.19
C LEU A 98 17.05 -10.92 -4.70
N SER A 99 18.17 -10.32 -5.08
CA SER A 99 18.64 -10.31 -6.48
C SER A 99 18.78 -11.73 -7.02
N GLY A 100 18.48 -11.91 -8.31
CA GLY A 100 18.45 -13.22 -8.95
C GLY A 100 17.16 -14.01 -8.75
N SER A 101 16.22 -13.55 -7.94
CA SER A 101 14.89 -14.17 -7.86
C SER A 101 14.17 -14.12 -9.22
N VAL A 102 13.25 -15.06 -9.44
CA VAL A 102 12.31 -15.02 -10.56
C VAL A 102 11.08 -14.23 -10.16
N VAL A 103 10.73 -13.18 -10.90
CA VAL A 103 9.49 -12.44 -10.63
C VAL A 103 8.29 -13.27 -11.10
N LEU A 104 7.34 -13.50 -10.20
CA LEU A 104 6.05 -14.11 -10.51
C LEU A 104 5.04 -12.98 -10.76
N ASP A 105 4.78 -12.68 -12.03
CA ASP A 105 3.92 -11.58 -12.46
C ASP A 105 2.48 -12.05 -12.66
N LEU A 106 1.60 -11.72 -11.70
CA LEU A 106 0.20 -12.12 -11.71
C LEU A 106 -0.69 -11.18 -12.53
N LYS A 107 -0.13 -10.22 -13.27
CA LYS A 107 -0.90 -9.21 -14.02
C LYS A 107 -1.83 -9.80 -15.09
N ARG A 108 -1.51 -10.97 -15.66
CA ARG A 108 -2.38 -11.66 -16.62
C ARG A 108 -3.67 -12.19 -15.98
N MET A 109 -3.66 -12.46 -14.67
CA MET A 109 -4.84 -12.82 -13.90
C MET A 109 -5.64 -11.53 -13.60
N ASN A 110 -6.37 -11.00 -14.58
CA ASN A 110 -7.01 -9.68 -14.49
C ASN A 110 -8.54 -9.73 -14.57
N ARG A 111 -9.15 -10.85 -14.21
CA ARG A 111 -10.61 -11.00 -14.26
C ARG A 111 -11.27 -10.40 -13.01
N ILE A 112 -12.35 -9.67 -13.23
CA ILE A 112 -13.36 -9.36 -12.20
C ILE A 112 -14.32 -10.55 -12.19
N ILE A 113 -14.10 -11.47 -11.24
CA ILE A 113 -14.81 -12.76 -11.15
C ILE A 113 -16.26 -12.53 -10.78
N GLU A 114 -16.49 -11.70 -9.76
CA GLU A 114 -17.82 -11.30 -9.30
C GLU A 114 -17.84 -9.81 -8.98
N LEU A 115 -18.96 -9.16 -9.30
CA LEU A 115 -19.23 -7.78 -8.91
C LEU A 115 -20.71 -7.68 -8.54
N SER A 116 -20.99 -7.56 -7.24
CA SER A 116 -22.33 -7.62 -6.67
C SER A 116 -22.76 -6.26 -6.16
N GLU A 117 -23.76 -5.66 -6.81
CA GLU A 117 -24.36 -4.39 -6.37
C GLU A 117 -25.15 -4.55 -5.07
N GLY A 118 -25.97 -5.61 -4.96
CA GLY A 118 -26.80 -5.84 -3.78
C GLY A 118 -26.00 -6.11 -2.50
N ASN A 119 -24.84 -6.77 -2.62
CA ASN A 119 -23.95 -7.05 -1.48
C ASN A 119 -22.83 -6.02 -1.32
N ALA A 120 -22.71 -5.06 -2.25
CA ALA A 120 -21.63 -4.07 -2.31
C ALA A 120 -20.24 -4.70 -2.14
N CYS A 121 -19.93 -5.70 -2.97
CA CYS A 121 -18.63 -6.39 -2.93
C CYS A 121 -18.19 -6.86 -4.32
N ALA A 122 -16.89 -7.16 -4.45
CA ALA A 122 -16.30 -7.74 -5.64
C ALA A 122 -15.34 -8.87 -5.28
N LEU A 123 -15.20 -9.86 -6.17
CA LEU A 123 -14.15 -10.85 -6.17
C LEU A 123 -13.27 -10.63 -7.40
N VAL A 124 -11.98 -10.35 -7.18
CA VAL A 124 -11.06 -9.93 -8.24
C VAL A 124 -9.77 -10.74 -8.22
N GLU A 125 -9.19 -10.93 -9.40
CA GLU A 125 -7.83 -11.45 -9.55
C GLU A 125 -6.77 -10.34 -9.40
N PRO A 126 -5.49 -10.68 -9.11
CA PRO A 126 -4.43 -9.71 -8.81
C PRO A 126 -4.19 -8.65 -9.89
N GLY A 127 -4.33 -8.99 -11.15
CA GLY A 127 -4.12 -8.10 -12.29
C GLY A 127 -5.20 -7.03 -12.47
N VAL A 128 -6.31 -7.08 -11.72
CA VAL A 128 -7.36 -6.03 -11.77
C VAL A 128 -6.81 -4.74 -11.18
N SER A 129 -6.62 -3.74 -12.03
CA SER A 129 -6.27 -2.39 -11.59
C SER A 129 -7.48 -1.63 -11.04
N SER A 130 -7.21 -0.56 -10.30
CA SER A 130 -8.25 0.36 -9.83
C SER A 130 -9.06 0.92 -10.99
N PHE A 131 -8.40 1.20 -12.12
CA PHE A 131 -9.07 1.64 -13.34
C PHE A 131 -9.97 0.58 -13.96
N ASP A 132 -9.55 -0.69 -13.97
CA ASP A 132 -10.36 -1.79 -14.52
C ASP A 132 -11.65 -1.98 -13.74
N LEU A 133 -11.56 -1.98 -12.40
CA LEU A 133 -12.72 -2.10 -11.53
C LEU A 133 -13.67 -0.90 -11.70
N TYR A 134 -13.14 0.32 -11.67
CA TYR A 134 -13.92 1.53 -11.91
C TYR A 134 -14.64 1.48 -13.26
N ARG A 135 -13.92 1.14 -14.33
CA ARG A 135 -14.49 1.06 -15.68
C ARG A 135 -15.59 0.01 -15.76
N GLU A 136 -15.44 -1.14 -15.10
CA GLU A 136 -16.46 -2.20 -15.11
C GLU A 136 -17.73 -1.80 -14.35
N ILE A 137 -17.59 -1.15 -13.19
CA ILE A 137 -18.71 -0.55 -12.45
C ILE A 137 -19.48 0.42 -13.36
N ARG A 138 -18.77 1.33 -14.04
CA ARG A 138 -19.38 2.30 -14.96
C ARG A 138 -20.02 1.63 -16.18
N ARG A 139 -19.35 0.65 -16.79
CA ARG A 139 -19.85 -0.10 -17.96
C ARG A 139 -21.16 -0.83 -17.67
N ARG A 140 -21.30 -1.40 -16.47
CA ARG A 140 -22.52 -2.08 -16.02
C ARG A 140 -23.58 -1.11 -15.46
N GLY A 141 -23.24 0.16 -15.29
CA GLY A 141 -24.15 1.17 -14.72
C GLY A 141 -24.43 0.97 -13.22
N LEU A 142 -23.56 0.26 -12.50
CA LEU A 142 -23.77 -0.06 -11.08
C LEU A 142 -23.60 1.18 -10.19
N LYS A 143 -24.36 1.22 -9.11
CA LYS A 143 -24.34 2.23 -8.05
C LYS A 143 -23.40 1.83 -6.93
N LEU A 144 -22.13 1.60 -7.31
CA LEU A 144 -21.05 1.25 -6.39
C LEU A 144 -19.88 2.21 -6.57
N TRP A 145 -19.24 2.55 -5.46
CA TRP A 145 -17.98 3.26 -5.38
C TRP A 145 -16.93 2.33 -4.77
N MET A 146 -15.73 2.39 -5.33
CA MET A 146 -14.54 1.82 -4.71
C MET A 146 -13.86 2.86 -3.81
N ASP A 147 -12.81 2.47 -3.09
CA ASP A 147 -11.96 3.45 -2.43
C ASP A 147 -11.14 4.28 -3.46
N GLY A 148 -11.07 5.61 -3.26
CA GLY A 148 -10.35 6.53 -4.16
C GLY A 148 -8.88 6.76 -3.75
N PRO A 149 -8.04 7.32 -4.63
CA PRO A 149 -7.08 6.52 -5.38
C PRO A 149 -5.74 6.33 -4.69
N SER A 150 -5.23 5.11 -4.84
CA SER A 150 -3.90 4.91 -5.41
C SER A 150 -3.94 5.18 -6.91
N PRO A 151 -2.82 5.55 -7.55
CA PRO A 151 -2.79 5.84 -8.98
C PRO A 151 -3.52 4.76 -9.80
N ALA A 152 -4.23 5.15 -10.85
CA ALA A 152 -5.25 4.32 -11.52
C ALA A 152 -4.77 2.92 -11.94
N TRP A 153 -3.47 2.77 -12.24
CA TRP A 153 -2.81 1.50 -12.58
C TRP A 153 -2.58 0.53 -11.42
N ALA A 154 -2.89 0.90 -10.18
CA ALA A 154 -2.58 0.13 -8.99
C ALA A 154 -3.53 -1.06 -8.89
N SER A 155 -2.99 -2.25 -8.63
CA SER A 155 -3.78 -3.45 -8.35
C SER A 155 -4.64 -3.25 -7.10
N VAL A 156 -5.92 -3.61 -7.20
CA VAL A 156 -6.83 -3.66 -6.05
C VAL A 156 -6.33 -4.65 -4.99
N VAL A 157 -5.93 -5.85 -5.43
CA VAL A 157 -5.38 -6.90 -4.56
C VAL A 157 -4.04 -6.49 -3.98
N GLY A 158 -3.07 -6.15 -4.84
CA GLY A 158 -1.70 -5.84 -4.42
C GLY A 158 -1.62 -4.64 -3.47
N SER A 159 -2.45 -3.61 -3.70
CA SER A 159 -2.51 -2.47 -2.77
C SER A 159 -3.09 -2.87 -1.40
N THR A 160 -4.10 -3.72 -1.39
CA THR A 160 -4.74 -4.21 -0.16
C THR A 160 -3.83 -5.13 0.64
N LEU A 161 -3.13 -6.08 -0.01
CA LEU A 161 -2.15 -6.95 0.65
C LEU A 161 -1.00 -6.18 1.29
N GLU A 162 -0.69 -5.01 0.74
CA GLU A 162 0.29 -4.10 1.30
C GLU A 162 -0.29 -3.13 2.34
N ARG A 163 -1.56 -3.34 2.71
CA ARG A 163 -2.37 -2.57 3.66
C ARG A 163 -2.62 -1.12 3.27
N GLY A 164 -2.55 -0.83 1.97
CA GLY A 164 -2.60 0.50 1.38
C GLY A 164 -3.74 1.40 1.90
N ILE A 165 -3.45 2.69 1.93
CA ILE A 165 -4.37 3.70 2.47
C ILE A 165 -5.07 4.41 1.32
N GLY A 166 -6.37 4.62 1.50
CA GLY A 166 -7.25 5.41 0.66
C GLY A 166 -7.76 6.69 1.33
N HIS A 167 -8.86 7.21 0.80
CA HIS A 167 -9.43 8.49 1.23
C HIS A 167 -10.93 8.44 1.52
N SER A 168 -11.63 7.43 0.99
CA SER A 168 -13.07 7.27 1.13
C SER A 168 -13.46 6.69 2.51
N LEU A 169 -14.72 6.28 2.68
CA LEU A 169 -15.16 5.47 3.83
C LEU A 169 -14.42 4.13 3.93
N LEU A 170 -13.90 3.63 2.80
CA LEU A 170 -13.18 2.36 2.70
C LEU A 170 -11.65 2.56 2.67
N GLY A 171 -11.17 3.71 3.16
CA GLY A 171 -9.77 4.09 3.04
C GLY A 171 -8.76 3.30 3.88
N ASP A 172 -9.22 2.40 4.76
CA ASP A 172 -8.39 1.30 5.26
C ASP A 172 -8.67 0.07 4.41
N ARG A 173 -7.87 -0.15 3.35
CA ARG A 173 -8.17 -1.19 2.36
C ARG A 173 -8.10 -2.58 2.94
N TRP A 174 -7.14 -2.82 3.85
CA TRP A 174 -7.00 -4.12 4.49
C TRP A 174 -8.24 -4.46 5.32
N SER A 175 -8.79 -3.49 6.06
CA SER A 175 -10.03 -3.71 6.82
C SER A 175 -11.24 -4.06 5.94
N ASN A 176 -11.19 -3.78 4.63
CA ASN A 176 -12.25 -4.02 3.66
C ASN A 176 -12.02 -5.25 2.77
N GLU A 177 -10.98 -6.04 3.03
CA GLU A 177 -10.87 -7.38 2.43
C GLU A 177 -11.95 -8.32 3.01
N CYS A 178 -12.41 -9.27 2.20
CA CYS A 178 -13.26 -10.35 2.65
C CYS A 178 -13.01 -11.64 1.86
N GLY A 179 -12.03 -12.41 2.33
CA GLY A 179 -11.73 -13.75 1.84
C GLY A 179 -10.78 -13.76 0.64
N MET A 180 -9.87 -14.73 0.62
CA MET A 180 -8.80 -14.85 -0.37
C MET A 180 -8.65 -16.28 -0.87
N GLU A 181 -8.20 -16.43 -2.11
CA GLU A 181 -7.66 -17.69 -2.64
C GLU A 181 -6.13 -17.57 -2.73
N VAL A 182 -5.41 -18.55 -2.19
CA VAL A 182 -3.96 -18.50 -2.01
C VAL A 182 -3.34 -19.82 -2.42
N VAL A 183 -2.29 -19.77 -3.25
CA VAL A 183 -1.41 -20.92 -3.51
C VAL A 183 -0.28 -20.92 -2.48
N LEU A 184 -0.19 -21.98 -1.68
CA LEU A 184 0.86 -22.17 -0.68
C LEU A 184 2.17 -22.64 -1.33
N ALA A 185 3.28 -22.61 -0.58
CA ALA A 185 4.58 -23.00 -1.12
C ALA A 185 4.61 -24.47 -1.58
N ASN A 186 3.83 -25.37 -0.99
CA ASN A 186 3.72 -26.76 -1.47
C ASN A 186 2.87 -26.90 -2.77
N GLY A 187 2.25 -25.81 -3.24
CA GLY A 187 1.38 -25.78 -4.40
C GLY A 187 -0.09 -26.09 -4.11
N ASP A 188 -0.51 -26.27 -2.86
CA ASP A 188 -1.93 -26.40 -2.51
C ASP A 188 -2.66 -25.06 -2.63
N VAL A 189 -3.96 -25.13 -2.94
CA VAL A 189 -4.84 -23.95 -3.00
C VAL A 189 -5.71 -23.91 -1.75
N VAL A 190 -5.63 -22.81 -1.02
CA VAL A 190 -6.46 -22.55 0.17
C VAL A 190 -7.37 -21.37 -0.08
N ARG A 191 -8.62 -21.48 0.38
CA ARG A 191 -9.57 -20.37 0.46
C ARG A 191 -9.82 -20.00 1.91
N THR A 192 -9.68 -18.74 2.26
CA THR A 192 -9.85 -18.24 3.63
C THR A 192 -11.30 -17.86 3.93
N GLY A 193 -11.60 -17.64 5.23
CA GLY A 193 -12.92 -17.27 5.70
C GLY A 193 -13.99 -18.29 5.31
N MET A 194 -15.15 -17.82 4.85
CA MET A 194 -16.23 -18.70 4.40
C MET A 194 -15.89 -19.47 3.11
N GLY A 195 -14.86 -19.08 2.35
CA GLY A 195 -14.47 -19.74 1.11
C GLY A 195 -13.95 -21.17 1.28
N GLY A 196 -13.58 -21.56 2.51
CA GLY A 196 -13.25 -22.94 2.86
C GLY A 196 -14.44 -23.90 2.81
N LEU A 197 -15.69 -23.39 2.81
CA LEU A 197 -16.90 -24.18 2.63
C LEU A 197 -17.28 -24.26 1.15
N PRO A 198 -17.24 -25.44 0.51
CA PRO A 198 -17.64 -25.59 -0.89
C PRO A 198 -19.07 -25.10 -1.14
N GLY A 199 -19.26 -24.32 -2.20
CA GLY A 199 -20.58 -23.81 -2.60
C GLY A 199 -21.17 -22.71 -1.70
N THR A 200 -20.38 -22.11 -0.80
CA THR A 200 -20.85 -20.99 0.03
C THR A 200 -21.33 -19.81 -0.84
N GLY A 201 -22.40 -19.15 -0.41
CA GLY A 201 -22.86 -17.87 -0.96
C GLY A 201 -22.38 -16.66 -0.18
N THR A 202 -21.55 -16.85 0.86
CA THR A 202 -21.18 -15.81 1.83
C THR A 202 -19.68 -15.50 1.90
N TRP A 203 -18.90 -15.93 0.90
CA TRP A 203 -17.44 -15.77 0.92
C TRP A 203 -17.00 -14.30 1.00
N GLN A 204 -17.57 -13.43 0.16
CA GLN A 204 -17.25 -12.00 0.13
C GLN A 204 -18.08 -11.17 1.13
N GLN A 205 -18.94 -11.80 1.95
CA GLN A 205 -19.85 -11.12 2.87
C GLN A 205 -19.45 -11.29 4.35
N TYR A 206 -18.78 -12.40 4.71
CA TYR A 206 -18.39 -12.67 6.10
C TYR A 206 -16.93 -13.16 6.20
N LYS A 207 -16.05 -12.25 6.66
CA LYS A 207 -14.59 -12.43 6.64
C LYS A 207 -14.03 -13.48 7.59
N TRP A 208 -14.70 -13.75 8.71
CA TRP A 208 -14.10 -14.55 9.78
C TRP A 208 -14.06 -16.05 9.48
N GLY A 209 -15.10 -16.60 8.86
CA GLY A 209 -15.25 -18.05 8.70
C GLY A 209 -15.38 -18.78 10.04
N PHE A 210 -14.70 -19.92 10.19
CA PHE A 210 -14.67 -20.74 11.41
C PHE A 210 -13.22 -21.15 11.74
N GLY A 211 -12.84 -21.08 13.03
CA GLY A 211 -11.47 -21.36 13.49
C GLY A 211 -10.59 -20.10 13.52
N PRO A 212 -9.25 -20.25 13.48
CA PRO A 212 -8.33 -19.12 13.39
C PRO A 212 -8.57 -18.30 12.11
N HIS A 213 -8.65 -16.98 12.25
CA HIS A 213 -8.70 -16.07 11.11
C HIS A 213 -7.27 -15.77 10.63
N ILE A 214 -6.90 -16.34 9.49
CA ILE A 214 -5.52 -16.39 9.00
C ILE A 214 -5.20 -15.38 7.90
N ASP A 215 -6.19 -14.64 7.42
CA ASP A 215 -6.06 -13.66 6.33
C ASP A 215 -4.89 -12.70 6.55
N GLY A 216 -4.71 -12.24 7.79
CA GLY A 216 -3.60 -11.38 8.22
C GLY A 216 -2.21 -11.93 7.88
N LEU A 217 -2.03 -13.26 7.85
CA LEU A 217 -0.78 -13.90 7.45
C LEU A 217 -0.42 -13.55 6.02
N PHE A 218 -1.35 -13.31 5.11
CA PHE A 218 -1.03 -13.07 3.69
C PHE A 218 -0.77 -11.60 3.34
N SER A 219 -0.84 -10.69 4.32
CA SER A 219 -0.57 -9.26 4.13
C SER A 219 0.87 -8.89 4.51
N GLN A 220 1.55 -8.11 3.65
CA GLN A 220 2.96 -7.72 3.82
C GLN A 220 3.88 -8.89 4.22
N SER A 221 3.71 -10.05 3.60
CA SER A 221 4.39 -11.29 3.98
C SER A 221 4.81 -12.12 2.78
N ASN A 222 5.34 -13.31 3.05
CA ASN A 222 5.81 -14.26 2.05
C ASN A 222 5.33 -15.70 2.33
N PHE A 223 4.10 -15.84 2.86
CA PHE A 223 3.53 -17.15 3.22
C PHE A 223 2.67 -17.79 2.12
N GLY A 224 2.39 -17.09 1.02
CA GLY A 224 1.59 -17.63 -0.09
C GLY A 224 1.44 -16.67 -1.26
N VAL A 225 0.98 -17.19 -2.40
CA VAL A 225 0.67 -16.43 -3.62
C VAL A 225 -0.85 -16.22 -3.69
N VAL A 226 -1.32 -15.00 -3.44
CA VAL A 226 -2.76 -14.69 -3.51
C VAL A 226 -3.22 -14.61 -4.96
N THR A 227 -4.17 -15.45 -5.36
CA THR A 227 -4.70 -15.56 -6.73
C THR A 227 -6.08 -14.95 -6.91
N LYS A 228 -6.83 -14.74 -5.81
CA LYS A 228 -8.10 -14.00 -5.78
C LYS A 228 -8.27 -13.33 -4.42
N MET A 229 -8.97 -12.20 -4.39
CA MET A 229 -9.32 -11.52 -3.14
C MET A 229 -10.68 -10.86 -3.27
N GLY A 230 -11.50 -11.05 -2.23
CA GLY A 230 -12.74 -10.32 -2.02
C GLY A 230 -12.47 -8.92 -1.47
N THR A 231 -13.20 -7.92 -1.95
CA THR A 231 -13.15 -6.57 -1.42
C THR A 231 -14.55 -5.98 -1.33
N TRP A 232 -14.82 -5.29 -0.23
CA TRP A 232 -16.05 -4.51 -0.09
C TRP A 232 -15.97 -3.22 -0.88
N LEU A 233 -17.13 -2.82 -1.39
CA LEU A 233 -17.39 -1.58 -2.09
C LEU A 233 -18.42 -0.78 -1.30
N MET A 234 -18.53 0.50 -1.61
CA MET A 234 -19.50 1.38 -1.00
C MET A 234 -20.67 1.56 -1.97
N PRO A 235 -21.93 1.48 -1.53
CA PRO A 235 -23.03 1.98 -2.35
C PRO A 235 -22.80 3.45 -2.73
N GLU A 236 -23.09 3.82 -3.98
CA GLU A 236 -23.04 5.21 -4.44
C GLU A 236 -23.99 6.06 -3.57
N PRO A 237 -23.50 7.06 -2.84
CA PRO A 237 -24.36 7.90 -2.01
C PRO A 237 -25.20 8.81 -2.89
N GLU A 238 -26.33 9.29 -2.37
CA GLU A 238 -27.16 10.30 -3.07
C GLU A 238 -26.41 11.62 -3.22
N ASN A 239 -25.69 12.02 -2.18
CA ASN A 239 -24.90 13.24 -2.11
C ASN A 239 -23.59 12.99 -1.36
N PHE A 240 -22.57 13.78 -1.68
CA PHE A 240 -21.39 13.87 -0.82
C PHE A 240 -20.80 15.28 -0.82
N LEU A 241 -20.11 15.60 0.27
CA LEU A 241 -19.49 16.89 0.50
C LEU A 241 -17.98 16.69 0.76
N ALA A 242 -17.16 17.22 -0.13
CA ALA A 242 -15.72 17.33 0.07
C ALA A 242 -15.41 18.58 0.89
N CYS A 243 -14.81 18.42 2.06
CA CYS A 243 -14.52 19.50 3.00
C CYS A 243 -13.02 19.66 3.24
N PHE A 244 -12.58 20.90 3.38
CA PHE A 244 -11.21 21.28 3.65
C PHE A 244 -11.18 22.17 4.89
N VAL A 245 -10.39 21.76 5.88
CA VAL A 245 -10.08 22.56 7.08
C VAL A 245 -8.62 22.99 6.98
N ASP A 246 -8.41 24.28 6.74
CA ASP A 246 -7.09 24.90 6.60
C ASP A 246 -6.75 25.68 7.87
N VAL A 247 -5.71 25.27 8.60
CA VAL A 247 -5.18 26.02 9.75
C VAL A 247 -3.90 26.75 9.33
N PRO A 248 -3.67 28.00 9.77
CA PRO A 248 -2.63 28.85 9.19
C PRO A 248 -1.21 28.58 9.73
N ARG A 249 -1.05 28.20 11.01
CA ARG A 249 0.27 28.00 11.62
C ARG A 249 0.66 26.53 11.61
N SER A 250 1.96 26.26 11.58
CA SER A 250 2.44 24.87 11.67
C SER A 250 2.06 24.20 13.00
N GLU A 251 2.10 24.94 14.12
CA GLU A 251 1.75 24.44 15.46
C GLU A 251 0.26 24.13 15.62
N ASP A 252 -0.61 24.75 14.80
CA ASP A 252 -2.05 24.47 14.81
C ASP A 252 -2.37 23.01 14.44
N LEU A 253 -1.38 22.24 13.95
CA LEU A 253 -1.47 20.80 13.79
C LEU A 253 -1.95 20.10 15.07
N ILE A 254 -1.51 20.58 16.24
CA ILE A 254 -1.86 19.98 17.52
C ILE A 254 -3.38 20.02 17.71
N ALA A 255 -3.95 21.23 17.65
CA ALA A 255 -5.39 21.44 17.78
C ALA A 255 -6.15 20.76 16.63
N LEU A 256 -5.63 20.81 15.40
CA LEU A 256 -6.26 20.18 14.23
C LEU A 256 -6.49 18.67 14.46
N ILE A 257 -5.48 17.97 14.99
CA ILE A 257 -5.54 16.53 15.26
C ILE A 257 -6.34 16.23 16.53
N ASP A 258 -6.18 17.00 17.60
CA ASP A 258 -6.85 16.72 18.87
C ASP A 258 -8.36 16.93 18.78
N ILE A 259 -8.83 17.87 17.94
CA ILE A 259 -10.25 18.03 17.60
C ILE A 259 -10.70 16.91 16.65
N LEU A 260 -9.87 16.48 15.70
CA LEU A 260 -10.21 15.38 14.79
C LEU A 260 -10.43 14.05 15.52
N ARG A 261 -9.63 13.79 16.56
CA ARG A 261 -9.64 12.53 17.30
C ARG A 261 -11.03 12.10 17.79
N PRO A 262 -11.75 12.87 18.63
CA PRO A 262 -13.07 12.47 19.08
C PRO A 262 -14.06 12.36 17.92
N LEU A 263 -13.94 13.20 16.88
CA LEU A 263 -14.80 13.14 15.68
C LEU A 263 -14.60 11.85 14.86
N ARG A 264 -13.37 11.32 14.81
CA ARG A 264 -13.07 10.01 14.20
C ARG A 264 -13.55 8.86 15.07
N GLN A 265 -13.35 8.95 16.39
CA GLN A 265 -13.72 7.91 17.34
C GLN A 265 -15.24 7.74 17.48
N SER A 266 -16.01 8.83 17.33
CA SER A 266 -17.47 8.81 17.34
C SER A 266 -18.10 8.62 15.96
N GLU A 267 -17.28 8.40 14.92
CA GLU A 267 -17.72 8.24 13.53
C GLU A 267 -18.51 9.45 12.97
N VAL A 268 -18.35 10.65 13.53
CA VAL A 268 -18.82 11.88 12.90
C VAL A 268 -18.08 12.13 11.59
N VAL A 269 -16.75 11.97 11.62
CA VAL A 269 -15.90 11.97 10.43
C VAL A 269 -15.51 10.54 10.14
N ARG A 270 -16.01 9.99 9.02
CA ARG A 270 -15.90 8.55 8.73
C ARG A 270 -14.83 8.20 7.71
N ASN A 271 -14.53 9.11 6.79
CA ASN A 271 -13.55 8.86 5.74
C ASN A 271 -12.11 8.78 6.29
N ALA A 272 -11.21 8.18 5.53
CA ALA A 272 -9.78 8.21 5.81
C ALA A 272 -9.23 9.63 5.60
N VAL A 273 -9.10 10.39 6.69
CA VAL A 273 -8.68 11.79 6.64
C VAL A 273 -7.20 11.89 6.31
N ASN A 274 -6.89 12.63 5.25
CA ASN A 274 -5.54 13.03 4.89
C ASN A 274 -5.25 14.43 5.42
N ILE A 275 -4.18 14.57 6.18
CA ILE A 275 -3.66 15.84 6.70
C ILE A 275 -2.30 16.09 6.06
N ARG A 276 -2.09 17.29 5.52
CA ARG A 276 -0.86 17.64 4.81
C ARG A 276 -0.46 19.10 4.97
N PRO A 277 0.83 19.43 4.84
CA PRO A 277 1.30 20.80 4.86
C PRO A 277 0.72 21.59 3.69
N VAL A 278 0.29 22.82 3.94
CA VAL A 278 -0.07 23.77 2.89
C VAL A 278 1.23 24.42 2.42
N ARG A 279 1.70 24.05 1.23
CA ARG A 279 2.84 24.71 0.59
C ARG A 279 2.50 26.19 0.36
N ARG A 280 3.43 27.09 0.69
CA ARG A 280 3.31 28.52 0.37
C ARG A 280 3.02 28.71 -1.11
N ARG A 281 2.08 29.61 -1.43
CA ARG A 281 1.94 30.13 -2.78
C ARG A 281 3.02 31.19 -3.02
N PRO A 282 3.48 31.38 -4.27
CA PRO A 282 4.25 32.57 -4.62
C PRO A 282 3.45 33.82 -4.19
N GLY A 283 4.01 34.64 -3.29
CA GLY A 283 3.38 35.86 -2.77
C GLY A 283 3.00 35.84 -1.27
N ASP A 284 3.09 34.70 -0.57
CA ASP A 284 2.82 34.65 0.88
C ASP A 284 3.93 35.38 1.69
N PRO A 285 3.59 36.20 2.70
CA PRO A 285 4.57 36.99 3.46
C PRO A 285 5.61 36.11 4.20
N PRO A 286 6.90 36.51 4.29
CA PRO A 286 7.93 35.75 5.02
C PRO A 286 7.63 35.65 6.52
N GLY A 287 7.84 34.49 7.17
CA GLY A 287 7.84 34.44 8.65
C GLY A 287 7.52 33.12 9.35
N GLU A 288 6.64 32.27 8.82
CA GLU A 288 6.30 30.99 9.46
C GLU A 288 6.22 29.87 8.41
N SER A 289 6.65 28.67 8.79
CA SER A 289 6.40 27.45 8.03
C SER A 289 4.90 27.28 7.80
N GLY A 290 4.50 26.78 6.63
CA GLY A 290 3.09 26.71 6.23
C GLY A 290 2.21 25.97 7.24
N GLY A 291 0.94 26.35 7.27
CA GLY A 291 -0.10 25.67 8.03
C GLY A 291 -0.48 24.30 7.45
N TRP A 292 -1.62 23.76 7.88
CA TRP A 292 -2.06 22.40 7.55
C TRP A 292 -3.44 22.38 6.94
N ARG A 293 -3.68 21.39 6.08
CA ARG A 293 -4.98 21.10 5.48
C ARG A 293 -5.41 19.68 5.84
N ALA A 294 -6.60 19.54 6.42
CA ALA A 294 -7.29 18.26 6.53
C ALA A 294 -8.35 18.13 5.43
N LEU A 295 -8.42 16.95 4.81
CA LEU A 295 -9.45 16.56 3.81
C LEU A 295 -10.50 15.64 4.47
N LEU A 296 -11.73 16.11 4.54
CA LEU A 296 -12.86 15.40 5.14
C LEU A 296 -13.93 15.13 4.07
N GLY A 297 -14.65 14.02 4.19
CA GLY A 297 -15.75 13.64 3.31
C GLY A 297 -16.98 13.21 4.10
N PHE A 298 -18.14 13.76 3.73
CA PHE A 298 -19.45 13.38 4.28
C PHE A 298 -20.34 12.86 3.16
N TYR A 299 -21.10 11.80 3.42
CA TYR A 299 -21.81 11.04 2.39
C TYR A 299 -23.23 10.71 2.87
N GLY A 300 -24.23 10.81 1.99
CA GLY A 300 -25.62 10.48 2.29
C GLY A 300 -26.62 11.58 1.89
N ARG A 301 -27.59 11.86 2.75
CA ARG A 301 -28.64 12.88 2.53
C ARG A 301 -28.15 14.27 2.93
N ASN A 302 -28.54 15.30 2.18
CA ASN A 302 -28.14 16.70 2.42
C ASN A 302 -28.29 17.13 3.88
N LYS A 303 -29.47 16.93 4.50
CA LYS A 303 -29.70 17.31 5.90
C LYS A 303 -28.70 16.68 6.88
N SER A 304 -28.31 15.43 6.66
CA SER A 304 -27.33 14.76 7.52
C SER A 304 -25.93 15.30 7.28
N ILE A 305 -25.55 15.50 6.02
CA ILE A 305 -24.27 16.07 5.63
C ILE A 305 -24.10 17.48 6.22
N ASP A 306 -25.11 18.34 6.06
CA ASP A 306 -25.07 19.73 6.51
C ASP A 306 -24.90 19.83 8.02
N LEU A 307 -25.67 19.03 8.79
CA LEU A 307 -25.57 18.98 10.25
C LEU A 307 -24.19 18.47 10.73
N LEU A 308 -23.67 17.42 10.09
CA LEU A 308 -22.33 16.90 10.41
C LEU A 308 -21.26 17.95 10.11
N TRP A 309 -21.38 18.63 8.98
CA TRP A 309 -20.43 19.66 8.59
C TRP A 309 -20.47 20.87 9.51
N GLU A 310 -21.66 21.37 9.85
CA GLU A 310 -21.85 22.46 10.81
C GLU A 310 -21.24 22.12 12.18
N HIS A 311 -21.47 20.90 12.66
CA HIS A 311 -20.86 20.43 13.92
C HIS A 311 -19.32 20.44 13.85
N VAL A 312 -18.75 19.97 12.75
CA VAL A 312 -17.29 19.96 12.54
C VAL A 312 -16.73 21.38 12.41
N GLN A 313 -17.42 22.27 11.72
CA GLN A 313 -17.04 23.69 11.64
C GLN A 313 -17.03 24.31 13.03
N GLY A 314 -18.09 24.12 13.81
CA GLY A 314 -18.19 24.62 15.18
C GLY A 314 -17.06 24.11 16.08
N ALA A 315 -16.68 22.83 15.94
CA ALA A 315 -15.55 22.26 16.68
C ALA A 315 -14.21 22.93 16.31
N TYR A 316 -13.97 23.17 15.02
CA TYR A 316 -12.71 23.78 14.55
C TYR A 316 -12.65 25.30 14.66
N SER A 317 -13.78 26.00 14.80
CA SER A 317 -13.84 27.46 14.94
C SER A 317 -13.07 28.01 16.14
N ALA A 318 -12.71 27.16 17.11
CA ALA A 318 -11.83 27.51 18.22
C ALA A 318 -10.37 27.81 17.79
N ILE A 319 -9.94 27.36 16.60
CA ILE A 319 -8.58 27.61 16.09
C ILE A 319 -8.51 28.99 15.41
N PRO A 320 -7.68 29.92 15.89
CA PRO A 320 -7.54 31.25 15.28
C PRO A 320 -7.12 31.17 13.80
N GLY A 321 -7.88 31.85 12.93
CA GLY A 321 -7.54 31.93 11.50
C GLY A 321 -7.82 30.66 10.69
N VAL A 322 -8.54 29.68 11.25
CA VAL A 322 -9.02 28.52 10.49
C VAL A 322 -9.88 28.96 9.30
N ARG A 323 -9.70 28.30 8.16
CA ARG A 323 -10.50 28.51 6.95
C ARG A 323 -11.17 27.24 6.52
N PHE A 324 -12.45 27.35 6.20
CA PHE A 324 -13.26 26.25 5.71
C PHE A 324 -13.51 26.42 4.22
N ARG A 325 -13.39 25.34 3.46
CA ARG A 325 -13.85 25.27 2.07
C ARG A 325 -14.61 23.96 1.90
N SER A 326 -15.69 23.97 1.13
CA SER A 326 -16.42 22.76 0.80
C SER A 326 -16.90 22.76 -0.64
N GLN A 327 -17.13 21.58 -1.18
CA GLN A 327 -17.70 21.37 -2.50
C GLN A 327 -18.76 20.27 -2.39
N HIS A 328 -19.99 20.61 -2.73
CA HIS A 328 -21.13 19.71 -2.66
C HIS A 328 -21.38 19.04 -4.01
N PHE A 329 -21.66 17.74 -4.00
CA PHE A 329 -21.93 16.95 -5.19
C PHE A 329 -23.15 16.06 -4.96
N SER A 330 -23.96 15.90 -6.00
CA SER A 330 -25.14 15.03 -6.00
C SER A 330 -25.09 14.09 -7.18
N ALA A 331 -25.64 12.89 -7.02
CA ALA A 331 -25.80 11.97 -8.15
C ALA A 331 -26.78 12.56 -9.20
N PRO A 332 -26.56 12.33 -10.51
CA PRO A 332 -25.42 11.65 -11.11
C PRO A 332 -24.15 12.50 -11.06
N TYR A 333 -23.03 11.86 -10.69
CA TYR A 333 -21.73 12.51 -10.58
C TYR A 333 -21.04 12.68 -11.94
N ASP A 334 -20.47 13.85 -12.17
CA ASP A 334 -19.61 14.15 -13.33
C ASP A 334 -18.16 14.37 -12.87
N PRO A 335 -17.25 13.38 -13.06
CA PRO A 335 -15.85 13.48 -12.67
C PRO A 335 -15.14 14.75 -13.18
N GLU A 336 -15.49 15.24 -14.38
CA GLU A 336 -14.81 16.37 -15.02
C GLU A 336 -15.01 17.68 -14.24
N THR A 337 -16.12 17.80 -13.51
CA THR A 337 -16.42 19.00 -12.71
C THR A 337 -15.79 18.98 -11.32
N MET A 338 -15.23 17.85 -10.90
CA MET A 338 -14.75 17.64 -9.53
C MET A 338 -13.30 18.06 -9.35
N ASP A 339 -13.00 18.73 -8.23
CA ASP A 339 -11.63 18.87 -7.74
C ASP A 339 -10.98 17.48 -7.58
N TRP A 340 -9.69 17.40 -7.88
CA TRP A 340 -8.93 16.15 -7.83
C TRP A 340 -8.99 15.46 -6.45
N GLN A 341 -9.10 16.21 -5.35
CA GLN A 341 -9.27 15.62 -4.02
C GLN A 341 -10.71 15.15 -3.74
N ALA A 342 -11.70 15.76 -4.39
CA ALA A 342 -13.07 15.25 -4.34
C ALA A 342 -13.19 13.93 -5.09
N ARG A 343 -12.46 13.76 -6.21
CA ARG A 343 -12.29 12.46 -6.89
C ARG A 343 -11.69 11.41 -5.96
N TRP A 344 -10.79 11.82 -5.06
CA TRP A 344 -10.23 10.93 -4.04
C TRP A 344 -11.25 10.40 -3.04
N LEU A 345 -12.13 11.27 -2.58
CA LEU A 345 -13.19 10.88 -1.64
C LEU A 345 -14.27 10.00 -2.30
N SER A 346 -14.41 10.06 -3.63
CA SER A 346 -15.50 9.42 -4.38
C SER A 346 -15.10 8.18 -5.18
N GLY A 347 -13.90 7.64 -4.95
CA GLY A 347 -13.53 6.36 -5.60
C GLY A 347 -13.15 6.49 -7.07
N ILE A 348 -12.90 7.70 -7.57
CA ILE A 348 -12.59 7.93 -8.99
C ILE A 348 -11.07 7.87 -9.17
N PRO A 349 -10.55 6.85 -9.90
CA PRO A 349 -9.11 6.73 -10.11
C PRO A 349 -8.58 7.78 -11.09
N SER A 350 -7.33 8.21 -10.88
CA SER A 350 -6.63 9.17 -11.73
C SER A 350 -5.16 8.79 -11.90
N MET A 351 -4.55 9.34 -12.96
CA MET A 351 -3.09 9.33 -13.17
C MET A 351 -2.48 10.71 -12.94
N SER A 352 -3.28 11.73 -12.64
CA SER A 352 -2.85 13.13 -12.45
C SER A 352 -1.83 13.32 -11.31
N GLU A 353 -1.79 12.39 -10.36
CA GLU A 353 -0.82 12.38 -9.28
C GLU A 353 0.60 12.16 -9.81
N LEU A 354 0.75 11.34 -10.86
CA LEU A 354 2.02 10.94 -11.45
C LEU A 354 2.60 12.01 -12.37
N SER A 355 1.78 12.91 -12.93
CA SER A 355 2.27 14.03 -13.76
C SER A 355 3.10 15.05 -12.97
N ARG A 356 3.29 14.81 -11.66
CA ARG A 356 4.15 15.57 -10.75
C ARG A 356 5.40 14.79 -10.33
N TRP A 357 5.59 13.58 -10.86
CA TRP A 357 6.66 12.66 -10.48
C TRP A 357 7.74 12.68 -11.55
N ASP A 358 8.62 13.68 -11.49
CA ASP A 358 9.88 13.68 -12.26
C ASP A 358 10.97 12.86 -11.53
N HIS A 359 10.67 12.45 -10.30
CA HIS A 359 11.50 11.72 -9.35
C HIS A 359 10.58 10.95 -8.39
N SER A 360 11.01 9.81 -7.84
CA SER A 360 10.29 9.16 -6.74
C SER A 360 10.83 9.63 -5.39
N SER A 361 10.31 9.07 -4.32
CA SER A 361 10.88 9.20 -2.98
C SER A 361 11.03 7.82 -2.37
N ILE A 362 12.08 7.63 -1.58
CA ILE A 362 12.09 6.57 -0.59
C ILE A 362 11.33 7.07 0.64
N PHE A 363 10.56 6.19 1.27
CA PHE A 363 9.76 6.52 2.44
C PHE A 363 10.24 5.77 3.68
N ALA A 364 9.92 6.35 4.84
CA ALA A 364 9.93 5.73 6.16
C ALA A 364 8.64 6.14 6.88
N SER A 365 7.73 5.19 7.10
CA SER A 365 6.35 5.45 7.53
C SER A 365 6.13 4.96 8.96
N GLN A 366 5.69 5.86 9.83
CA GLN A 366 5.59 5.61 11.27
C GLN A 366 4.15 5.69 11.77
N ILE A 367 3.79 4.78 12.67
CA ILE A 367 2.53 4.78 13.41
C ILE A 367 2.71 5.60 14.68
N LEU A 368 1.78 6.52 14.92
CA LEU A 368 1.74 7.39 16.10
C LEU A 368 0.44 7.22 16.87
N PRO A 369 0.43 7.52 18.18
CA PRO A 369 -0.80 7.77 18.90
C PRO A 369 -1.66 8.81 18.18
N PHE A 370 -2.98 8.67 18.25
CA PHE A 370 -3.88 9.72 17.78
C PHE A 370 -3.81 10.92 18.74
N SER A 371 -2.84 11.80 18.50
CA SER A 371 -2.57 12.96 19.35
C SER A 371 -1.85 14.02 18.53
N GLY A 372 -2.29 15.26 18.68
CA GLY A 372 -1.63 16.42 18.10
C GLY A 372 -0.19 16.56 18.58
N GLU A 373 0.03 16.40 19.89
CA GLU A 373 1.36 16.46 20.50
C GLU A 373 2.29 15.36 19.98
N ALA A 374 1.80 14.13 19.82
CA ALA A 374 2.60 13.05 19.25
C ALA A 374 3.04 13.35 17.81
N ALA A 375 2.11 13.84 16.98
CA ALA A 375 2.41 14.24 15.61
C ALA A 375 3.40 15.42 15.56
N TRP A 376 3.18 16.45 16.37
CA TRP A 376 4.06 17.62 16.42
C TRP A 376 5.46 17.28 16.93
N ASN A 377 5.57 16.52 18.01
CA ASN A 377 6.85 16.06 18.55
C ASN A 377 7.65 15.27 17.51
N ARG A 378 7.00 14.37 16.77
CA ARG A 378 7.64 13.65 15.66
C ARG A 378 8.23 14.60 14.63
N ILE A 379 7.50 15.64 14.22
CA ILE A 379 8.01 16.60 13.22
C ILE A 379 9.28 17.29 13.74
N ARG A 380 9.30 17.71 15.01
CA ARG A 380 10.48 18.37 15.60
C ARG A 380 11.69 17.43 15.68
N VAL A 381 11.47 16.20 16.16
CA VAL A 381 12.52 15.18 16.25
C VAL A 381 13.09 14.87 14.86
N LEU A 382 12.22 14.62 13.88
CA LEU A 382 12.65 14.31 12.53
C LEU A 382 13.25 15.51 11.80
N ASP A 383 12.88 16.76 12.11
CA ASP A 383 13.59 17.92 11.56
C ASP A 383 15.05 17.96 12.02
N SER A 384 15.34 17.61 13.28
CA SER A 384 16.73 17.44 13.74
C SER A 384 17.46 16.35 12.97
N VAL A 385 16.82 15.19 12.76
CA VAL A 385 17.40 14.10 11.95
C VAL A 385 17.64 14.53 10.52
N TYR A 386 16.69 15.20 9.87
CA TYR A 386 16.87 15.69 8.49
C TYR A 386 18.01 16.72 8.39
N ARG A 387 18.23 17.55 9.44
CA ARG A 387 19.31 18.53 9.49
C ARG A 387 20.69 17.89 9.56
N GLU A 388 20.83 16.71 10.19
CA GLU A 388 22.07 15.91 10.15
C GLU A 388 22.48 15.59 8.70
N PHE A 389 21.50 15.48 7.79
CA PHE A 389 21.68 15.23 6.36
C PHE A 389 21.54 16.50 5.49
N GLY A 390 21.65 17.69 6.09
CA GLY A 390 21.60 18.97 5.37
C GLY A 390 20.22 19.33 4.81
N ARG A 391 19.14 18.77 5.36
CA ARG A 391 17.76 19.00 4.90
C ARG A 391 16.87 19.53 6.03
N ARG A 392 15.71 20.07 5.67
CA ARG A 392 14.63 20.42 6.61
C ARG A 392 13.46 19.48 6.42
N TYR A 393 12.85 19.03 7.51
CA TYR A 393 11.65 18.21 7.45
C TYR A 393 10.40 19.10 7.49
N GLN A 394 9.51 18.94 6.51
CA GLN A 394 8.26 19.71 6.42
C GLN A 394 7.05 18.94 6.97
N GLY A 395 7.29 17.91 7.78
CA GLY A 395 6.24 17.15 8.47
C GLY A 395 5.58 16.03 7.67
N GLY A 396 5.66 16.05 6.34
CA GLY A 396 5.12 14.99 5.48
C GLY A 396 3.59 14.85 5.56
N SER A 397 3.04 13.79 4.96
CA SER A 397 1.60 13.53 5.03
C SER A 397 1.27 12.70 6.27
N ILE A 398 0.17 13.04 6.94
CA ILE A 398 -0.37 12.30 8.09
C ILE A 398 -1.75 11.77 7.70
N ASN A 399 -1.99 10.48 7.90
CA ASN A 399 -3.25 9.82 7.56
C ASN A 399 -3.93 9.29 8.82
N ALA A 400 -5.19 9.65 9.00
CA ALA A 400 -6.05 9.20 10.09
C ALA A 400 -7.11 8.20 9.59
N HIS A 401 -6.68 7.19 8.81
CA HIS A 401 -7.57 6.12 8.31
C HIS A 401 -8.04 5.19 9.43
N HIS A 402 -7.25 5.03 10.49
CA HIS A 402 -7.66 4.32 11.71
C HIS A 402 -8.18 5.31 12.78
N PRO A 403 -9.26 5.01 13.53
CA PRO A 403 -9.83 5.94 14.52
C PRO A 403 -8.98 6.08 15.79
N ARG A 404 -7.90 5.29 15.95
CA ARG A 404 -7.08 5.26 17.17
C ARG A 404 -5.59 5.53 16.96
N ALA A 405 -5.14 5.64 15.71
CA ALA A 405 -3.73 5.84 15.39
C ALA A 405 -3.58 6.71 14.14
N LEU A 406 -2.43 7.34 14.00
CA LEU A 406 -2.04 8.11 12.83
C LEU A 406 -0.91 7.37 12.09
N VAL A 407 -0.95 7.39 10.76
CA VAL A 407 0.18 6.95 9.94
C VAL A 407 0.81 8.16 9.28
N ALA A 408 2.03 8.48 9.70
CA ALA A 408 2.77 9.64 9.26
C ALA A 408 3.95 9.24 8.36
N LEU A 409 3.96 9.77 7.14
CA LEU A 409 4.96 9.45 6.14
C LEU A 409 6.12 10.45 6.24
N ALA A 410 7.35 9.94 6.42
CA ALA A 410 8.56 10.66 6.08
C ALA A 410 9.06 10.15 4.72
N GLY A 411 9.65 11.05 3.93
CA GLY A 411 10.20 10.68 2.63
C GLY A 411 11.37 11.56 2.23
N CYS A 412 12.21 11.02 1.36
CA CYS A 412 13.32 11.73 0.75
C CYS A 412 13.31 11.49 -0.75
N PRO A 413 13.31 12.54 -1.60
CA PRO A 413 13.38 12.37 -3.05
C PRO A 413 14.63 11.60 -3.48
N VAL A 414 14.47 10.76 -4.50
CA VAL A 414 15.54 10.01 -5.15
C VAL A 414 15.52 10.28 -6.65
N SER A 415 16.70 10.35 -7.27
CA SER A 415 16.85 10.63 -8.71
C SER A 415 17.82 9.65 -9.35
N ARG A 416 17.56 9.27 -10.60
CA ARG A 416 18.41 8.34 -11.37
C ARG A 416 19.83 8.89 -11.58
N ASP A 417 19.94 10.21 -11.73
CA ASP A 417 21.20 10.85 -12.12
C ASP A 417 22.09 11.20 -10.92
N ASN A 418 21.70 10.83 -9.70
CA ASN A 418 22.47 11.15 -8.50
C ASN A 418 22.55 9.99 -7.49
N PRO A 419 23.34 8.94 -7.78
CA PRO A 419 23.51 7.79 -6.89
C PRO A 419 24.03 8.15 -5.49
N GLU A 420 24.85 9.19 -5.37
CA GLU A 420 25.37 9.65 -4.07
C GLU A 420 24.26 10.25 -3.21
N ALA A 421 23.43 11.12 -3.78
CA ALA A 421 22.27 11.65 -3.08
C ALA A 421 21.28 10.55 -2.70
N ASN A 422 21.12 9.51 -3.53
CA ASN A 422 20.26 8.37 -3.22
C ASN A 422 20.81 7.53 -2.05
N ARG A 423 22.11 7.29 -1.98
CA ARG A 423 22.74 6.65 -0.81
C ARG A 423 22.49 7.44 0.47
N ASN A 424 22.62 8.78 0.40
CA ASN A 424 22.29 9.66 1.52
C ASN A 424 20.79 9.62 1.88
N ALA A 425 19.90 9.50 0.89
CA ALA A 425 18.46 9.35 1.12
C ALA A 425 18.13 8.03 1.85
N VAL A 426 18.75 6.92 1.47
CA VAL A 426 18.60 5.63 2.17
C VAL A 426 19.13 5.73 3.59
N ALA A 427 20.32 6.30 3.79
CA ALA A 427 20.90 6.49 5.12
C ALA A 427 20.02 7.36 6.03
N LEU A 428 19.44 8.43 5.47
CA LEU A 428 18.46 9.26 6.17
C LEU A 428 17.22 8.46 6.57
N MET A 429 16.61 7.69 5.66
CA MET A 429 15.43 6.89 6.01
C MET A 429 15.72 5.81 7.05
N ARG A 430 16.89 5.17 6.99
CA ARG A 430 17.36 4.25 8.04
C ARG A 430 17.45 4.96 9.40
N ARG A 431 18.04 6.15 9.43
CA ARG A 431 18.13 6.96 10.66
C ARG A 431 16.75 7.37 11.18
N VAL A 432 15.81 7.69 10.30
CA VAL A 432 14.41 7.97 10.65
C VAL A 432 13.74 6.76 11.32
N LEU A 433 13.96 5.54 10.81
CA LEU A 433 13.44 4.31 11.44
C LEU A 433 14.07 4.06 12.81
N GLU A 434 15.40 4.20 12.92
CA GLU A 434 16.14 4.00 14.17
C GLU A 434 15.65 4.96 15.27
N VAL A 435 15.59 6.26 14.96
CA VAL A 435 15.10 7.28 15.89
C VAL A 435 13.62 7.07 16.19
N GLY A 436 12.83 6.66 15.19
CA GLY A 436 11.42 6.30 15.39
C GLY A 436 11.25 5.19 16.43
N ALA A 437 12.03 4.12 16.33
CA ALA A 437 12.01 3.01 17.27
C ALA A 437 12.36 3.45 18.70
N GLN A 438 13.36 4.34 18.86
CA GLN A 438 13.74 4.92 20.17
C GLN A 438 12.61 5.73 20.82
N HIS A 439 11.72 6.30 20.02
CA HIS A 439 10.53 7.01 20.48
C HIS A 439 9.26 6.16 20.53
N GLY A 440 9.35 4.85 20.26
CA GLY A 440 8.22 3.93 20.24
C GLY A 440 7.29 4.10 19.03
N TRP A 441 7.75 4.71 17.94
CA TRP A 441 6.99 4.85 16.69
C TRP A 441 7.24 3.64 15.78
N GLY A 442 6.26 2.75 15.71
CA GLY A 442 6.38 1.52 14.93
C GLY A 442 6.32 1.76 13.41
N PRO A 443 7.00 0.93 12.59
CA PRO A 443 6.91 1.01 11.15
C PRO A 443 5.54 0.52 10.66
N TYR A 444 5.00 1.19 9.64
CA TYR A 444 3.76 0.78 8.97
C TYR A 444 4.04 -0.02 7.68
N ARG A 445 4.96 0.46 6.85
CA ARG A 445 5.29 -0.13 5.55
C ARG A 445 6.60 0.47 5.03
N GLU A 446 7.51 -0.41 4.61
CA GLU A 446 8.80 -0.01 4.07
C GLU A 446 9.14 -0.68 2.75
N GLY A 447 9.98 0.01 1.97
CA GLY A 447 10.45 -0.48 0.69
C GLY A 447 11.48 -1.59 0.84
N THR A 448 11.77 -2.31 -0.25
CA THR A 448 12.76 -3.42 -0.25
C THR A 448 14.14 -3.03 0.28
N ALA A 449 14.47 -1.74 0.32
CA ALA A 449 15.71 -1.21 0.89
C ALA A 449 15.77 -1.15 2.41
N LEU A 450 14.64 -1.21 3.12
CA LEU A 450 14.53 -0.92 4.55
C LEU A 450 13.74 -1.97 5.34
N MET A 451 13.34 -3.08 4.71
CA MET A 451 12.49 -4.10 5.33
C MET A 451 13.14 -4.75 6.57
N ASP A 452 14.46 -4.99 6.53
CA ASP A 452 15.18 -5.61 7.64
C ASP A 452 15.27 -4.66 8.82
N GLU A 453 15.59 -3.38 8.57
CA GLU A 453 15.63 -2.35 9.60
C GLU A 453 14.26 -2.10 10.23
N ALA A 454 13.19 -2.15 9.43
CA ALA A 454 11.82 -2.04 9.92
C ALA A 454 11.45 -3.20 10.85
N MET A 455 11.71 -4.45 10.44
CA MET A 455 11.41 -5.61 11.27
C MET A 455 12.28 -5.68 12.51
N SER A 456 13.55 -5.27 12.41
CA SER A 456 14.48 -5.18 13.54
C SER A 456 13.99 -4.18 14.60
N ALA A 457 13.30 -3.10 14.22
CA ALA A 457 12.69 -2.19 15.18
C ALA A 457 11.61 -2.86 16.07
N CYS A 458 11.02 -3.97 15.64
CA CYS A 458 10.07 -4.77 16.42
C CYS A 458 10.81 -5.75 17.37
N SER A 459 11.63 -5.21 18.27
CA SER A 459 12.61 -5.97 19.07
C SER A 459 12.12 -6.50 20.43
N PHE A 460 10.84 -6.33 20.77
CA PHE A 460 10.29 -6.79 22.05
C PHE A 460 10.60 -8.27 22.32
N ASN A 461 11.02 -8.58 23.55
CA ASN A 461 11.39 -9.92 23.99
C ASN A 461 12.38 -10.60 23.03
N ASP A 462 13.49 -9.90 22.78
CA ASP A 462 14.58 -10.35 21.91
C ASP A 462 14.15 -10.57 20.45
N HIS A 463 13.24 -9.76 19.90
CA HIS A 463 12.62 -9.96 18.57
C HIS A 463 11.67 -11.17 18.46
N ALA A 464 10.88 -11.46 19.50
CA ALA A 464 10.01 -12.64 19.54
C ALA A 464 9.03 -12.72 18.37
N LEU A 465 8.56 -11.57 17.87
CA LEU A 465 7.70 -11.50 16.70
C LEU A 465 8.38 -12.05 15.44
N LEU A 466 9.61 -11.63 15.16
CA LEU A 466 10.36 -12.11 13.99
C LEU A 466 10.62 -13.61 14.09
N ARG A 467 11.11 -14.10 15.25
CA ARG A 467 11.36 -15.55 15.43
C ARG A 467 10.10 -16.39 15.24
N PHE A 468 8.94 -15.91 15.69
CA PHE A 468 7.66 -16.58 15.46
C PHE A 468 7.29 -16.61 13.97
N LEU A 469 7.43 -15.47 13.27
CA LEU A 469 7.17 -15.39 11.83
C LEU A 469 8.12 -16.29 11.02
N GLU A 470 9.39 -16.37 11.39
CA GLU A 470 10.37 -17.27 10.77
C GLU A 470 10.02 -18.74 11.03
N THR A 471 9.55 -19.07 12.24
CA THR A 471 9.08 -20.43 12.56
C THR A 471 7.91 -20.83 11.66
N LEU A 472 6.95 -19.93 11.45
CA LEU A 472 5.85 -20.14 10.50
C LEU A 472 6.37 -20.24 9.05
N LYS A 473 7.36 -19.41 8.70
CA LYS A 473 7.92 -19.35 7.34
C LYS A 473 8.55 -20.67 6.97
N ASP A 474 9.42 -21.20 7.84
CA ASP A 474 10.11 -22.45 7.59
C ASP A 474 9.15 -23.65 7.60
N ALA A 475 8.07 -23.58 8.39
CA ALA A 475 7.04 -24.63 8.41
C ALA A 475 6.20 -24.64 7.12
N LEU A 476 5.83 -23.47 6.60
CA LEU A 476 4.97 -23.34 5.41
C LEU A 476 5.75 -23.42 4.10
N ASP A 477 7.03 -23.06 4.11
CA ASP A 477 7.91 -22.97 2.95
C ASP A 477 9.32 -23.48 3.29
N PRO A 478 9.49 -24.81 3.46
CA PRO A 478 10.74 -25.40 3.92
C PRO A 478 11.90 -25.24 2.93
N ASN A 479 11.61 -24.95 1.65
CA ASN A 479 12.62 -24.63 0.64
C ASN A 479 12.84 -23.11 0.49
N GLY A 480 12.12 -22.29 1.24
CA GLY A 480 12.16 -20.82 1.26
C GLY A 480 12.05 -20.17 -0.12
N ILE A 481 11.16 -20.69 -0.98
CA ILE A 481 11.02 -20.21 -2.34
C ILE A 481 10.15 -18.96 -2.46
N LEU A 482 9.23 -18.69 -1.53
CA LEU A 482 8.32 -17.56 -1.65
C LEU A 482 8.97 -16.29 -1.06
N ALA A 483 9.17 -15.27 -1.89
CA ALA A 483 9.57 -13.89 -1.58
C ALA A 483 10.52 -13.75 -0.37
N ALA A 484 11.68 -14.42 -0.45
CA ALA A 484 12.68 -14.38 0.61
C ALA A 484 13.06 -12.93 1.01
N GLY A 485 13.03 -12.64 2.31
CA GLY A 485 13.35 -11.34 2.88
C GLY A 485 12.24 -10.29 2.81
N LYS A 486 11.06 -10.62 2.26
CA LYS A 486 9.89 -9.73 2.35
C LYS A 486 9.60 -9.43 3.83
N SER A 487 9.53 -8.13 4.15
CA SER A 487 9.32 -7.63 5.51
C SER A 487 10.36 -8.11 6.53
N GLY A 488 11.57 -8.43 6.07
CA GLY A 488 12.66 -8.91 6.93
C GLY A 488 12.51 -10.37 7.37
N ILE A 489 11.55 -11.12 6.81
CA ILE A 489 11.33 -12.53 7.12
C ILE A 489 12.13 -13.39 6.14
N TRP A 490 13.24 -13.94 6.62
CA TRP A 490 14.14 -14.77 5.82
C TRP A 490 13.93 -16.25 6.11
N PRO A 491 13.91 -17.12 5.08
CA PRO A 491 13.84 -18.57 5.28
C PRO A 491 15.15 -19.10 5.86
N GLN A 492 15.11 -20.23 6.58
CA GLN A 492 16.24 -20.81 7.32
C GLN A 492 17.56 -20.84 6.55
N GLN A 493 17.55 -21.19 5.27
CA GLN A 493 18.76 -21.33 4.46
C GLN A 493 19.41 -20.00 4.03
N LEU A 494 18.75 -18.87 4.32
CA LEU A 494 19.23 -17.50 4.01
C LEU A 494 19.40 -16.64 5.27
N ARG A 495 19.22 -17.21 6.47
CA ARG A 495 19.39 -16.52 7.77
C ARG A 495 20.84 -16.53 8.25
#